data_AF-A0A222W197-F1
#
_entry.id   AF-A0A222W197-F1
#
_cell.length_a   1.000
_cell.length_b   1.000
_cell.length_c   1.000
_cell.angle_alpha   90.00
_cell.angle_beta   90.00
_cell.angle_gamma   90.00
#
_symmetry.space_group_name_H-M   'P 1'
#
loop_
_entity.id
_entity.type
_entity.pdbx_description
1 polymer ?
#
loop_
_entity_poly.entity_id
_entity_poly.type
_entity_poly.pdbx_seq_one_letter_code
_entity_poly.pdbx_strand_id
1 'polypeptide(L)'
;MAITPIHRRSLHPRMFSMADYRRSYVLYDGVDCNIPRWGREGEFGVWNYARGVLVEISRALHGTPVSLYYRELVTRQPHEDPALVPAHLPVGHEITIVIRDPDGELVTVVDHRETWPYGARGDVWELTVNGIRPEDGHATFPPSLPWMANIVRWHLHQHRPLALVIPIGRAKPA
;
A
#
# COMPACT_ATOMS: atom_id res chain seq x y z
N MET A 1 -0.13 -36.78 -30.13
CA MET A 1 -1.02 -36.03 -29.22
C MET A 1 -0.20 -34.88 -28.66
N ALA A 2 -0.47 -33.64 -29.09
CA ALA A 2 0.24 -32.45 -28.61
C ALA A 2 -0.56 -31.85 -27.45
N ILE A 3 0.06 -31.78 -26.27
CA ILE A 3 -0.54 -31.18 -25.08
C ILE A 3 -0.40 -29.66 -25.25
N THR A 4 -1.50 -29.01 -25.57
CA THR A 4 -1.59 -27.55 -25.63
C THR A 4 -1.32 -26.98 -24.24
N PRO A 5 -0.36 -26.06 -24.06
CA PRO A 5 -0.14 -25.44 -22.77
C PRO A 5 -1.36 -24.59 -22.41
N ILE A 6 -1.92 -24.84 -21.22
CA ILE A 6 -3.00 -24.05 -20.65
C ILE A 6 -2.48 -22.62 -20.52
N HIS A 7 -3.00 -21.71 -21.35
CA HIS A 7 -2.83 -20.28 -21.16
C HIS A 7 -3.34 -19.93 -19.76
N ARG A 8 -2.42 -19.71 -18.81
CA ARG A 8 -2.73 -19.03 -17.55
C ARG A 8 -3.35 -17.71 -17.95
N ARG A 9 -4.66 -17.58 -17.78
CA ARG A 9 -5.33 -16.28 -17.82
C ARG A 9 -4.60 -15.43 -16.81
N SER A 10 -3.90 -14.43 -17.32
CA SER A 10 -3.35 -13.36 -16.52
C SER A 10 -4.48 -12.84 -15.64
N LEU A 11 -4.41 -13.12 -14.35
CA LEU A 11 -5.22 -12.48 -13.32
C LEU A 11 -4.73 -11.04 -13.22
N HIS A 12 -4.90 -10.26 -14.28
CA HIS A 12 -4.74 -8.82 -14.19
C HIS A 12 -5.85 -8.36 -13.23
N PRO A 13 -5.50 -7.85 -12.03
CA PRO A 13 -6.49 -7.33 -11.13
C PRO A 13 -7.19 -6.18 -11.87
N ARG A 14 -8.46 -6.40 -12.21
CA ARG A 14 -9.33 -5.37 -12.78
C ARG A 14 -9.38 -4.22 -11.78
N MET A 15 -8.72 -3.11 -12.15
CA MET A 15 -8.65 -1.77 -11.52
C MET A 15 -7.22 -1.19 -11.44
N PHE A 16 -6.20 -1.86 -11.98
CA PHE A 16 -5.02 -1.18 -12.49
C PHE A 16 -5.22 -0.75 -13.94
N SER A 17 -5.14 0.54 -14.23
CA SER A 17 -5.11 0.99 -15.62
C SER A 17 -3.72 0.72 -16.23
N MET A 18 -3.64 0.57 -17.55
CA MET A 18 -2.33 0.55 -18.23
C MET A 18 -1.52 1.83 -17.97
N ALA A 19 -2.16 2.93 -17.58
CA ALA A 19 -1.48 4.18 -17.27
C ALA A 19 -0.73 4.11 -15.93
N ASP A 20 -1.26 3.42 -14.93
CA ASP A 20 -0.59 3.20 -13.65
C ASP A 20 0.61 2.25 -13.80
N TYR A 21 0.48 1.25 -14.68
CA TYR A 21 1.58 0.33 -15.04
C TYR A 21 2.71 0.99 -15.84
N ARG A 22 2.42 2.08 -16.58
CA ARG A 22 3.44 2.83 -17.35
C ARG A 22 4.29 3.75 -16.48
N ARG A 23 3.90 4.03 -15.24
CA ARG A 23 4.70 4.82 -14.30
C ARG A 23 5.76 3.90 -13.69
N SER A 24 7.02 4.09 -14.10
CA SER A 24 8.16 3.43 -13.48
C SER A 24 8.47 4.14 -12.16
N TYR A 25 7.92 3.63 -11.05
CA TYR A 25 8.15 4.20 -9.73
C TYR A 25 9.53 3.78 -9.21
N VAL A 26 10.41 4.74 -8.96
CA VAL A 26 11.77 4.51 -8.45
C VAL A 26 11.83 4.89 -6.98
N LEU A 27 12.42 4.03 -6.15
CA LEU A 27 12.71 4.36 -4.76
C LEU A 27 14.06 5.09 -4.65
N TYR A 28 14.09 6.18 -3.89
CA TYR A 28 15.33 6.88 -3.55
C TYR A 28 16.22 6.00 -2.65
N ASP A 29 17.54 6.19 -2.74
CA ASP A 29 18.52 5.36 -2.00
C ASP A 29 18.35 5.41 -0.48
N GLY A 30 17.80 6.51 0.06
CA GLY A 30 17.54 6.69 1.48
C GLY A 30 16.30 5.95 2.00
N VAL A 31 15.52 5.29 1.14
CA VAL A 31 14.35 4.51 1.55
C VAL A 31 14.78 3.10 1.95
N ASP A 32 14.47 2.71 3.18
CA ASP A 32 14.65 1.35 3.66
C ASP A 32 13.60 0.42 3.04
N CYS A 33 14.02 -0.63 2.32
CA CYS A 33 13.09 -1.49 1.62
C CYS A 33 13.56 -2.93 1.41
N ASN A 34 12.62 -3.86 1.37
CA ASN A 34 12.87 -5.29 1.14
C ASN A 34 12.56 -5.78 -0.29
N ILE A 35 12.24 -4.85 -1.21
CA ILE A 35 12.01 -5.14 -2.63
C ILE A 35 13.00 -4.36 -3.50
N PRO A 36 13.18 -4.71 -4.78
CA PRO A 36 14.01 -3.94 -5.69
C PRO A 36 13.58 -2.46 -5.79
N ARG A 37 14.56 -1.55 -5.71
CA ARG A 37 14.33 -0.10 -5.76
C ARG A 37 13.89 0.40 -7.13
N TRP A 38 14.42 -0.22 -8.19
CA TRP A 38 14.04 0.01 -9.58
C TRP A 38 13.32 -1.20 -10.16
N GLY A 39 12.53 -0.96 -11.21
CA GLY A 39 11.89 -2.01 -11.98
C GLY A 39 12.66 -2.19 -13.28
N ARG A 40 12.52 -3.34 -13.91
CA ARG A 40 12.98 -3.56 -15.28
C ARG A 40 11.84 -3.30 -16.26
N GLU A 41 12.18 -2.92 -17.48
CA GLU A 41 11.19 -2.79 -18.55
C GLU A 41 10.46 -4.13 -18.74
N GLY A 42 9.12 -4.11 -18.64
CA GLY A 42 8.29 -5.31 -18.68
C GLY A 42 7.97 -5.95 -17.31
N GLU A 43 8.54 -5.45 -16.21
CA GLU A 43 8.13 -5.86 -14.85
C GLU A 43 6.80 -5.20 -14.47
N PHE A 44 5.71 -5.76 -15.00
CA PHE A 44 4.35 -5.48 -14.57
C PHE A 44 4.06 -6.36 -13.34
N GLY A 45 4.14 -5.79 -12.14
CA GLY A 45 4.00 -6.61 -10.93
C GLY A 45 3.77 -5.84 -9.64
N VAL A 46 3.48 -6.62 -8.59
CA VAL A 46 3.12 -6.15 -7.25
C VAL A 46 4.19 -5.26 -6.60
N TRP A 47 5.46 -5.42 -6.98
CA TRP A 47 6.53 -4.52 -6.51
C TRP A 47 6.45 -3.13 -7.14
N ASN A 48 5.98 -2.99 -8.39
CA ASN A 48 5.73 -1.65 -8.95
C ASN A 48 4.50 -1.01 -8.28
N TYR A 49 3.48 -1.83 -7.94
CA TYR A 49 2.36 -1.38 -7.13
C TYR A 49 2.82 -0.82 -5.79
N ALA A 50 3.58 -1.60 -5.01
CA ALA A 50 4.10 -1.19 -3.72
C ALA A 50 4.89 0.13 -3.77
N ARG A 51 5.75 0.30 -4.79
CA ARG A 51 6.49 1.55 -4.98
C ARG A 51 5.57 2.71 -5.32
N GLY A 52 4.55 2.46 -6.14
CA GLY A 52 3.50 3.42 -6.45
C GLY A 52 2.71 3.87 -5.21
N VAL A 53 2.38 2.94 -4.31
CA VAL A 53 1.75 3.25 -3.00
C VAL A 53 2.57 4.29 -2.24
N LEU A 54 3.85 4.02 -2.03
CA LEU A 54 4.74 4.95 -1.33
C LEU A 54 4.85 6.31 -2.03
N VAL A 55 5.10 6.30 -3.34
CA VAL A 55 5.36 7.55 -4.08
C VAL A 55 4.13 8.44 -4.14
N GLU A 56 2.95 7.88 -4.42
CA GLU A 56 1.73 8.67 -4.51
C GLU A 56 1.31 9.21 -3.13
N ILE A 57 1.43 8.41 -2.06
CA ILE A 57 1.09 8.88 -0.71
C ILE A 57 2.12 9.93 -0.24
N SER A 58 3.42 9.69 -0.42
CA SER A 58 4.47 10.67 -0.10
C SER A 58 4.22 12.00 -0.82
N ARG A 59 3.86 11.95 -2.11
CA ARG A 59 3.51 13.14 -2.89
C ARG A 59 2.27 13.85 -2.33
N ALA A 60 1.21 13.12 -2.04
CA ALA A 60 -0.04 13.71 -1.53
C ALA A 60 0.12 14.35 -0.15
N LEU A 61 1.01 13.81 0.69
CA LEU A 61 1.32 14.34 2.01
C LEU A 61 2.42 15.40 2.01
N HIS A 62 3.06 15.67 0.87
CA HIS A 62 4.31 16.43 0.80
C HIS A 62 5.40 15.90 1.74
N GLY A 63 5.34 14.59 2.05
CA GLY A 63 6.21 13.94 3.02
C GLY A 63 7.43 13.29 2.38
N THR A 64 8.46 13.05 3.17
CA THR A 64 9.66 12.32 2.76
C THR A 64 9.46 10.82 2.98
N PRO A 65 9.65 9.96 1.96
CA PRO A 65 9.54 8.51 2.12
C PRO A 65 10.66 7.99 3.05
N VAL A 66 10.32 7.10 3.98
CA VAL A 66 11.27 6.54 4.97
C VAL A 66 11.49 5.06 4.72
N SER A 67 10.42 4.27 4.64
CA SER A 67 10.52 2.83 4.42
C SER A 67 9.37 2.25 3.62
N LEU A 68 9.62 1.12 2.98
CA LEU A 68 8.64 0.31 2.26
C LEU A 68 8.93 -1.17 2.48
N TYR A 69 7.97 -1.86 3.06
CA TYR A 69 8.03 -3.29 3.29
C TYR A 69 6.87 -3.97 2.58
N TYR A 70 7.22 -4.92 1.73
CA TYR A 70 6.29 -5.78 1.04
C TYR A 70 6.30 -7.16 1.68
N ARG A 71 5.11 -7.70 1.95
CA ARG A 71 4.91 -9.05 2.45
C ARG A 71 3.93 -9.76 1.54
N GLU A 72 4.34 -10.90 0.98
CA GLU A 72 3.41 -11.81 0.33
C GLU A 72 2.59 -12.53 1.40
N LEU A 73 1.27 -12.54 1.25
CA LEU A 73 0.38 -13.28 2.14
C LEU A 73 0.23 -14.69 1.58
N VAL A 74 0.51 -15.68 2.41
CA VAL A 74 0.46 -17.09 2.01
C VAL A 74 -0.47 -17.90 2.92
N THR A 75 -1.10 -18.91 2.35
CA THR A 75 -1.89 -19.91 3.06
C THR A 75 -1.42 -21.33 2.73
N ARG A 76 -2.03 -22.33 3.36
CA ARG A 76 -1.86 -23.76 3.06
C ARG A 76 -3.09 -24.29 2.32
N GLN A 77 -2.95 -25.42 1.64
CA GLN A 77 -4.13 -26.15 1.18
C GLN A 77 -4.91 -26.68 2.40
N PRO A 78 -6.25 -26.79 2.32
CA PRO A 78 -7.07 -27.20 3.47
C PRO A 78 -6.72 -28.59 4.04
N HIS A 79 -6.09 -29.46 3.26
CA HIS A 79 -5.75 -30.83 3.64
C HIS A 79 -4.27 -31.02 4.04
N GLU A 80 -3.47 -29.95 4.07
CA GLU A 80 -2.07 -30.03 4.47
C GLU A 80 -1.89 -29.90 5.97
N ASP A 81 -0.99 -30.70 6.55
CA ASP A 81 -0.66 -30.65 7.97
C ASP A 81 0.19 -29.40 8.29
N PRO A 82 -0.28 -28.48 9.16
CA PRO A 82 0.46 -27.30 9.56
C PRO A 82 1.81 -27.57 10.23
N ALA A 83 1.98 -28.75 10.83
CA ALA A 83 3.23 -29.16 11.50
C ALA A 83 4.33 -29.61 10.51
N LEU A 84 3.94 -30.03 9.30
CA LEU A 84 4.86 -30.60 8.31
C LEU A 84 5.10 -29.68 7.11
N VAL A 85 4.10 -28.89 6.73
CA VAL A 85 4.15 -28.06 5.52
C VAL A 85 3.96 -26.59 5.89
N PRO A 86 4.89 -25.68 5.55
CA PRO A 86 4.68 -24.24 5.73
C PRO A 86 3.65 -23.70 4.73
N ALA A 87 3.04 -22.56 5.06
CA ALA A 87 2.17 -21.85 4.13
C ALA A 87 2.97 -21.42 2.87
N HIS A 88 2.39 -21.65 1.69
CA HIS A 88 3.09 -21.46 0.42
C HIS A 88 2.17 -21.04 -0.73
N LEU A 89 0.85 -21.08 -0.56
CA LEU A 89 -0.10 -20.64 -1.57
C LEU A 89 -0.30 -19.12 -1.45
N PRO A 90 0.07 -18.32 -2.46
CA PRO A 90 -0.11 -16.88 -2.39
C PRO A 90 -1.60 -16.54 -2.43
N VAL A 91 -2.05 -15.74 -1.47
CA VAL A 91 -3.44 -15.30 -1.33
C VAL A 91 -3.60 -13.80 -1.46
N GLY A 92 -2.50 -13.06 -1.52
CA GLY A 92 -2.52 -11.61 -1.55
C GLY A 92 -1.20 -11.01 -1.10
N HIS A 93 -1.27 -9.78 -0.63
CA HIS A 93 -0.10 -9.06 -0.15
C HIS A 93 -0.46 -8.01 0.90
N GLU A 94 0.57 -7.59 1.61
CA GLU A 94 0.54 -6.45 2.49
C GLU A 94 1.72 -5.54 2.14
N ILE A 95 1.45 -4.24 2.03
CA ILE A 95 2.44 -3.20 1.81
C ILE A 95 2.38 -2.28 3.00
N THR A 96 3.46 -2.25 3.78
CA THR A 96 3.64 -1.28 4.86
C THR A 96 4.60 -0.20 4.40
N ILE A 97 4.15 1.05 4.46
CA ILE A 97 4.99 2.20 4.17
C ILE A 97 5.09 3.12 5.39
N VAL A 98 6.22 3.79 5.51
CA VAL A 98 6.42 4.87 6.47
C VAL A 98 6.87 6.11 5.73
N ILE A 99 6.20 7.22 6.01
CA ILE A 99 6.48 8.54 5.46
C ILE A 99 6.67 9.50 6.63
N ARG A 100 7.69 10.35 6.55
CA ARG A 100 7.82 11.51 7.43
C ARG A 100 7.05 12.67 6.82
N ASP A 101 6.04 13.17 7.51
CA ASP A 101 5.25 14.29 7.03
C ASP A 101 6.03 15.63 7.12
N PRO A 102 5.49 16.75 6.59
CA PRO A 102 6.16 18.05 6.63
C PRO A 102 6.41 18.59 8.05
N ASP A 103 5.66 18.13 9.05
CA ASP A 103 5.82 18.54 10.44
C ASP A 103 6.87 17.68 11.17
N GLY A 104 7.39 16.65 10.49
CA GLY A 104 8.41 15.74 11.02
C GLY A 104 7.85 14.47 11.64
N GLU A 105 6.52 14.31 11.67
CA GLU A 105 5.85 13.16 12.27
C GLU A 105 5.87 11.94 11.35
N LEU A 106 5.93 10.75 11.93
CA LEU A 106 5.90 9.50 11.17
C LEU A 106 4.46 9.05 10.93
N VAL A 107 4.13 8.88 9.66
CA VAL A 107 2.87 8.31 9.18
C VAL A 107 3.14 6.90 8.68
N THR A 108 2.52 5.91 9.31
CA THR A 108 2.53 4.51 8.86
C THR A 108 1.26 4.22 8.10
N VAL A 109 1.37 3.70 6.88
CA VAL A 109 0.22 3.24 6.09
C VAL A 109 0.39 1.78 5.75
N VAL A 110 -0.66 0.99 5.95
CA VAL A 110 -0.71 -0.43 5.58
C VAL A 110 -1.80 -0.64 4.55
N ASP A 111 -1.42 -1.04 3.34
CA ASP A 111 -2.30 -1.53 2.29
C ASP A 111 -2.31 -3.06 2.37
N HIS A 112 -3.46 -3.64 2.70
CA HIS A 112 -3.67 -5.08 2.82
C HIS A 112 -4.62 -5.54 1.73
N ARG A 113 -4.26 -6.62 1.05
CA ARG A 113 -5.11 -7.24 0.04
C ARG A 113 -5.11 -8.75 0.15
N GLU A 114 -6.30 -9.33 0.12
CA GLU A 114 -6.53 -10.76 -0.06
C GLU A 114 -7.37 -11.01 -1.33
N THR A 115 -7.27 -12.22 -1.88
CA THR A 115 -7.94 -12.61 -3.11
C THR A 115 -8.57 -14.00 -2.99
N TRP A 116 -9.76 -14.16 -3.54
CA TRP A 116 -10.43 -15.46 -3.72
C TRP A 116 -9.61 -16.33 -4.70
N PRO A 117 -9.53 -17.67 -4.54
CA PRO A 117 -10.25 -18.54 -3.59
C PRO A 117 -9.65 -18.70 -2.23
N TYR A 118 -8.40 -18.29 -2.06
CA TYR A 118 -7.58 -18.78 -0.97
C TYR A 118 -7.44 -17.76 0.17
N GLY A 119 -7.78 -16.48 -0.08
CA GLY A 119 -7.87 -15.45 0.95
C GLY A 119 -8.93 -15.80 1.99
N ALA A 120 -8.57 -15.70 3.28
CA ALA A 120 -9.46 -16.03 4.39
C ALA A 120 -10.74 -15.18 4.38
N ARG A 121 -10.65 -13.96 3.83
CA ARG A 121 -11.75 -13.01 3.69
C ARG A 121 -12.30 -12.88 2.27
N GLY A 122 -11.85 -13.72 1.33
CA GLY A 122 -12.16 -13.60 -0.09
C GLY A 122 -11.45 -12.41 -0.75
N ASP A 123 -12.09 -11.80 -1.75
CA ASP A 123 -11.60 -10.58 -2.38
C ASP A 123 -11.83 -9.38 -1.46
N VAL A 124 -10.78 -8.93 -0.79
CA VAL A 124 -10.82 -7.77 0.10
C VAL A 124 -9.57 -6.93 -0.04
N TRP A 125 -9.77 -5.61 0.05
CA TRP A 125 -8.75 -4.61 0.18
C TRP A 125 -9.04 -3.76 1.42
N GLU A 126 -8.02 -3.51 2.22
CA GLU A 126 -8.07 -2.68 3.41
C GLU A 126 -6.88 -1.72 3.45
N LEU A 127 -7.12 -0.53 3.98
CA LEU A 127 -6.11 0.50 4.21
C LEU A 127 -6.18 0.93 5.66
N THR A 128 -5.04 0.97 6.34
CA THR A 128 -4.94 1.59 7.67
C THR A 128 -3.87 2.67 7.67
N VAL A 129 -4.12 3.74 8.42
CA VAL A 129 -3.21 4.87 8.62
C VAL A 129 -2.99 5.02 10.12
N ASN A 130 -1.75 4.87 10.57
CA ASN A 130 -1.38 4.83 11.98
C ASN A 130 -2.21 3.82 12.80
N GLY A 131 -2.54 2.68 12.18
CA GLY A 131 -3.37 1.62 12.78
C GLY A 131 -4.88 1.90 12.78
N ILE A 132 -5.34 3.05 12.26
CA ILE A 132 -6.76 3.40 12.17
C ILE A 132 -7.22 3.26 10.72
N ARG A 133 -8.36 2.61 10.52
CA ARG A 133 -8.95 2.47 9.18
C ARG A 133 -9.73 3.74 8.79
N PRO A 134 -9.38 4.43 7.69
CA PRO A 134 -10.19 5.52 7.14
C PRO A 134 -11.59 5.04 6.71
N GLU A 135 -12.55 5.96 6.55
CA GLU A 135 -13.93 5.65 6.12
C GLU A 135 -13.96 4.86 4.80
N ASP A 136 -13.22 5.34 3.79
CA ASP A 136 -13.07 4.68 2.49
C ASP A 136 -11.93 3.64 2.45
N GLY A 137 -11.42 3.24 3.62
CA GLY A 137 -10.28 2.32 3.76
C GLY A 137 -10.63 0.84 3.65
N HIS A 138 -11.76 0.49 3.04
CA HIS A 138 -12.18 -0.91 2.84
C HIS A 138 -13.06 -1.06 1.60
N ALA A 139 -12.69 -1.99 0.71
CA ALA A 139 -13.44 -2.31 -0.50
C ALA A 139 -13.11 -3.72 -1.02
N THR A 140 -13.87 -4.24 -1.98
CA THR A 140 -13.52 -5.50 -2.67
C THR A 140 -12.25 -5.36 -3.53
N PHE A 141 -12.04 -4.17 -4.10
CA PHE A 141 -10.90 -3.86 -4.95
C PHE A 141 -10.27 -2.53 -4.52
N PRO A 142 -8.93 -2.41 -4.56
CA PRO A 142 -8.26 -1.15 -4.27
C PRO A 142 -8.70 -0.08 -5.27
N PRO A 143 -8.83 1.20 -4.84
CA PRO A 143 -8.98 2.30 -5.77
C PRO A 143 -7.65 2.57 -6.52
N SER A 144 -7.65 3.56 -7.41
CA SER A 144 -6.40 3.99 -8.04
C SER A 144 -5.42 4.55 -7.00
N LEU A 145 -4.11 4.43 -7.26
CA LEU A 145 -3.06 4.92 -6.34
C LEU A 145 -3.23 6.39 -5.95
N PRO A 146 -3.54 7.32 -6.88
CA PRO A 146 -3.79 8.71 -6.51
C PRO A 146 -5.01 8.90 -5.61
N TRP A 147 -6.07 8.09 -5.82
CA TRP A 147 -7.26 8.17 -4.97
C TRP A 147 -6.98 7.61 -3.56
N MET A 148 -6.27 6.49 -3.47
CA MET A 148 -5.80 5.95 -2.20
C MET A 148 -4.96 6.97 -1.42
N ALA A 149 -4.06 7.68 -2.10
CA ALA A 149 -3.28 8.76 -1.49
C ALA A 149 -4.15 9.91 -0.96
N ASN A 150 -5.23 10.24 -1.66
CA ASN A 150 -6.20 11.21 -1.17
C ASN A 150 -6.96 10.71 0.07
N ILE A 151 -7.33 9.42 0.15
CA ILE A 151 -7.94 8.82 1.35
C ILE A 151 -7.03 9.03 2.57
N VAL A 152 -5.74 8.72 2.45
CA VAL A 152 -4.75 8.92 3.53
C VAL A 152 -4.69 10.40 3.93
N ARG A 153 -4.58 11.29 2.95
CA ARG A 153 -4.49 12.74 3.18
C ARG A 153 -5.73 13.28 3.91
N TRP A 154 -6.93 12.92 3.46
CA TRP A 154 -8.17 13.37 4.11
C TRP A 154 -8.30 12.82 5.53
N HIS A 155 -7.98 11.54 5.73
CA HIS A 155 -7.98 10.93 7.05
C HIS A 155 -7.07 11.70 8.02
N LEU A 156 -5.83 12.00 7.62
CA LEU A 156 -4.91 12.77 8.46
C LEU A 156 -5.39 14.20 8.72
N HIS A 157 -6.03 14.86 7.74
CA HIS A 157 -6.62 16.19 7.95
C HIS A 157 -7.76 16.17 8.99
N GLN A 158 -8.58 15.12 9.02
CA GLN A 158 -9.68 15.00 9.96
C GLN A 158 -9.22 14.66 11.39
N HIS A 159 -8.09 13.97 11.52
CA HIS A 159 -7.59 13.45 12.80
C HIS A 159 -6.35 14.17 13.35
N ARG A 160 -5.83 15.19 12.66
CA ARG A 160 -4.84 16.09 13.26
C ARG A 160 -5.51 16.90 14.37
N PRO A 161 -4.95 16.94 15.59
CA PRO A 161 -5.41 17.92 16.56
C PRO A 161 -5.19 19.31 15.94
N LEU A 162 -6.26 20.11 15.88
CA LEU A 162 -6.14 21.52 15.57
C LEU A 162 -5.07 22.07 16.53
N ALA A 163 -3.95 22.56 15.99
CA ALA A 163 -2.94 23.23 16.78
C ALA A 163 -3.67 24.26 17.64
N LEU A 164 -3.44 24.23 18.95
CA LEU A 164 -3.90 25.25 19.88
C LEU A 164 -3.48 26.59 19.29
N VAL A 165 -4.44 27.34 18.76
CA VAL A 165 -4.25 28.73 18.38
C VAL A 165 -3.96 29.44 19.68
N ILE A 166 -2.67 29.57 20.05
CA ILE A 166 -2.27 30.42 21.15
C ILE A 166 -2.61 31.84 20.70
N PRO A 167 -3.59 32.51 21.30
CA PRO A 167 -3.84 33.90 20.97
C PRO A 167 -2.58 34.66 21.34
N ILE A 168 -1.92 35.27 20.34
CA ILE A 168 -0.83 36.21 20.57
C ILE A 168 -1.47 37.40 21.31
N GLY A 169 -1.43 37.35 22.64
CA GLY A 169 -1.80 38.46 23.49
C GLY A 169 -0.94 39.65 23.12
N ARG A 170 -1.57 40.64 22.49
CA ARG A 170 -0.96 41.91 22.13
C ARG A 170 -0.60 42.64 23.43
N ALA A 171 0.61 42.42 23.94
CA ALA A 171 1.13 43.18 25.07
C ALA A 171 1.20 44.66 24.67
N LYS A 172 0.45 45.50 25.39
CA LYS A 172 0.44 46.95 25.22
C LYS A 172 1.71 47.48 25.91
N PRO A 173 2.60 48.22 25.23
CA PRO A 173 3.74 48.83 25.88
C PRO A 173 3.27 49.90 26.87
N ALA A 174 3.91 49.93 28.04
CA ALA A 174 3.72 50.93 29.09
C ALA A 174 4.37 52.27 28.73
#